data_AF-A0A2H0ABU5-F1
#
_entry.id   AF-A0A2H0ABU5-F1
#
_cell.length_a   1.000
_cell.length_b   1.000
_cell.length_c   1.000
_cell.angle_alpha   90.00
_cell.angle_beta   90.00
_cell.angle_gamma   90.00
#
_symmetry.space_group_name_H-M   'P 1'
#
loop_
_entity.id
_entity.type
_entity.pdbx_description
1 polymer ?
#
loop_
_entity_poly.entity_id
_entity_poly.type
_entity_poly.pdbx_seq_one_letter_code
_entity_poly.pdbx_strand_id
1 'polypeptide(L)'
;MKPTHKHLIMSQLETTLGRLSCLRGMQRPAKGWLRAVREALGMSGRQFAQRLGVSPPWVSTLERKELTGGVTIKTMRQAAEAMDCVFVYALLPRTTLLATLRKRAEMLARKRMVNVSHTMLLEGQQLSELEQTKALASEVEALLRDMPKELWDNHDGT
;
A
#
# COMPACT_ATOMS: atom_id res chain seq x y z
N MET A 1 -19.77 -5.40 -8.94
CA MET A 1 -20.15 -4.31 -8.02
C MET A 1 -20.41 -3.05 -8.85
N LYS A 2 -21.52 -2.33 -8.60
CA LYS A 2 -21.86 -1.11 -9.36
C LYS A 2 -20.76 -0.04 -9.18
N PRO A 3 -20.41 0.75 -10.21
CA PRO A 3 -19.33 1.76 -10.15
C PRO A 3 -19.46 2.73 -8.97
N THR A 4 -20.68 3.21 -8.70
CA THR A 4 -20.98 4.12 -7.57
C THR A 4 -20.57 3.55 -6.21
N HIS A 5 -20.70 2.24 -6.00
CA HIS A 5 -20.34 1.61 -4.73
C HIS A 5 -18.81 1.52 -4.57
N LYS A 6 -18.06 1.38 -5.67
CA LYS A 6 -16.58 1.33 -5.62
C LYS A 6 -16.00 2.65 -5.10
N HIS A 7 -16.52 3.77 -5.61
CA HIS A 7 -16.09 5.12 -5.20
C HIS A 7 -16.36 5.39 -3.73
N LEU A 8 -17.56 5.00 -3.26
CA LEU A 8 -17.92 5.17 -1.86
C LEU A 8 -16.98 4.38 -0.94
N ILE A 9 -16.71 3.11 -1.26
CA ILE A 9 -15.79 2.27 -0.48
C ILE A 9 -14.38 2.86 -0.45
N MET A 10 -13.87 3.31 -1.61
CA MET A 10 -12.56 3.95 -1.69
C MET A 10 -12.50 5.21 -0.81
N SER A 11 -13.49 6.10 -0.91
CA SER A 11 -13.54 7.35 -0.15
C SER A 11 -13.61 7.12 1.37
N GLN A 12 -14.43 6.15 1.81
CA GLN A 12 -14.52 5.77 3.22
C GLN A 12 -13.19 5.20 3.75
N LEU A 13 -12.55 4.34 2.96
CA LEU A 13 -11.26 3.77 3.32
C LEU A 13 -10.17 4.85 3.37
N GLU A 14 -10.15 5.77 2.40
CA GLU A 14 -9.21 6.91 2.39
C GLU A 14 -9.36 7.76 3.66
N THR A 15 -10.59 8.06 4.07
CA THR A 15 -10.86 8.82 5.29
C THR A 15 -10.33 8.10 6.53
N THR A 16 -10.49 6.78 6.59
CA THR A 16 -9.98 5.95 7.69
C THR A 16 -8.45 5.95 7.70
N LEU A 17 -7.82 5.75 6.54
CA LEU A 17 -6.36 5.75 6.39
C LEU A 17 -5.74 7.12 6.63
N GLY A 18 -6.47 8.20 6.35
CA GLY A 18 -6.06 9.58 6.63
C GLY A 18 -5.77 9.81 8.12
N ARG A 19 -6.50 9.15 9.01
CA ARG A 19 -6.27 9.20 10.48
C ARG A 19 -4.93 8.58 10.89
N LEU A 20 -4.38 7.69 10.08
CA LEU A 20 -3.10 7.02 10.33
C LEU A 20 -1.91 7.74 9.66
N SER A 21 -2.16 8.83 8.91
CA SER A 21 -1.14 9.51 8.09
C SER A 21 0.10 9.95 8.88
N CYS A 22 -0.04 10.29 10.16
CA CYS A 22 1.07 10.65 11.04
C CYS A 22 2.10 9.51 11.21
N LEU A 23 1.69 8.24 11.05
CA LEU A 23 2.57 7.09 11.19
C LEU A 23 3.54 6.92 10.01
N ARG A 24 3.32 7.60 8.87
CA ARG A 24 4.17 7.45 7.66
C ARG A 24 5.64 7.79 7.91
N GLY A 25 5.91 8.74 8.79
CA GLY A 25 7.27 9.19 9.12
C GLY A 25 7.92 8.39 10.25
N MET A 26 7.20 7.46 10.88
CA MET A 26 7.71 6.73 12.04
C MET A 26 8.83 5.78 11.62
N GLN A 27 10.02 6.03 12.15
CA GLN A 27 11.17 5.16 11.93
C GLN A 27 11.15 4.02 12.94
N ARG A 28 11.35 2.79 12.45
CA ARG A 28 11.54 1.62 13.31
C ARG A 28 12.85 1.80 14.11
N PRO A 29 12.86 1.49 15.42
CA PRO A 29 14.10 1.43 16.20
C PRO A 29 15.15 0.53 15.54
N ALA A 30 16.44 0.87 15.66
CA ALA A 30 17.53 0.14 15.00
C ALA A 30 17.57 -1.37 15.33
N LYS A 31 17.18 -1.72 16.56
CA LYS A 31 17.13 -3.10 17.05
C LYS A 31 15.77 -3.79 16.89
N GLY A 32 14.79 -3.13 16.26
CA GLY A 32 13.41 -3.61 16.14
C GLY A 32 12.53 -3.18 17.31
N TRP A 33 11.23 -3.20 17.09
CA TRP A 33 10.22 -2.85 18.09
C TRP A 33 10.19 -3.85 19.25
N LEU A 34 10.30 -5.14 18.98
CA LEU A 34 10.21 -6.16 20.02
C LEU A 34 11.33 -6.00 21.04
N ARG A 35 12.57 -5.89 20.56
CA ARG A 35 13.73 -5.69 21.43
C ARG A 35 13.68 -4.36 22.16
N ALA A 36 13.32 -3.28 21.46
CA ALA A 36 13.25 -1.94 22.05
C ALA A 36 12.22 -1.88 23.19
N VAL A 37 11.01 -2.40 22.99
CA VAL A 37 9.97 -2.44 24.02
C VAL A 37 10.39 -3.36 25.17
N ARG A 38 10.92 -4.55 24.89
CA ARG A 38 11.39 -5.48 25.92
C ARG A 38 12.46 -4.85 26.81
N GLU A 39 13.46 -4.20 26.22
CA GLU A 39 14.53 -3.51 26.94
C GLU A 39 13.98 -2.32 27.74
N ALA A 40 13.04 -1.55 27.18
CA ALA A 40 12.40 -0.42 27.88
C ALA A 40 11.56 -0.86 29.10
N LEU A 41 10.96 -2.05 29.03
CA LEU A 41 10.24 -2.67 30.17
C LEU A 41 11.18 -3.33 31.19
N GLY A 42 12.50 -3.28 30.98
CA GLY A 42 13.48 -3.92 31.88
C GLY A 42 13.47 -5.46 31.82
N MET A 43 12.89 -6.06 30.77
CA MET A 43 12.78 -7.51 30.66
C MET A 43 14.03 -8.13 30.02
N SER A 44 14.58 -9.16 30.65
CA SER A 44 15.58 -10.03 30.00
C SER A 44 14.95 -10.88 28.89
N GLY A 45 15.75 -11.35 27.94
CA GLY A 45 15.28 -12.28 26.90
C GLY A 45 14.70 -13.57 27.49
N ARG A 46 15.22 -14.05 28.63
CA ARG A 46 14.71 -15.23 29.34
C ARG A 46 13.33 -14.99 29.94
N GLN A 47 13.10 -13.85 30.59
CA GLN A 47 11.79 -13.48 31.13
C GLN A 47 10.76 -13.31 30.02
N PHE A 48 11.15 -12.68 28.90
CA PHE A 48 10.26 -12.56 27.75
C PHE A 48 9.92 -13.93 27.14
N ALA A 49 10.90 -14.82 27.01
CA ALA A 49 10.68 -16.19 26.53
C ALA A 49 9.68 -16.95 27.42
N GLN A 50 9.83 -16.83 28.74
CA GLN A 50 8.92 -17.44 29.72
C GLN A 50 7.49 -16.90 29.57
N ARG A 51 7.32 -15.57 29.45
CA ARG A 51 6.01 -14.95 29.24
C ARG A 51 5.35 -15.38 27.94
N LEU A 52 6.16 -15.64 26.92
CA LEU A 52 5.69 -16.09 25.61
C LEU A 52 5.50 -17.62 25.52
N GLY A 53 5.93 -18.39 26.52
CA GLY A 53 5.87 -19.85 26.51
C GLY A 53 6.83 -20.52 25.53
N VAL A 54 7.99 -19.91 25.26
CA VAL A 54 8.98 -20.39 24.28
C VAL A 54 10.38 -20.54 24.91
N SER A 55 11.31 -21.12 24.15
CA SER A 55 12.71 -21.24 24.60
C SER A 55 13.48 -19.91 24.51
N PRO A 56 14.42 -19.61 25.42
CA PRO A 56 15.21 -18.38 25.36
C PRO A 56 15.95 -18.11 24.03
N PRO A 57 16.56 -19.10 23.34
CA PRO A 57 17.18 -18.88 22.03
C PRO A 57 16.20 -18.44 20.94
N TRP A 58 14.91 -18.82 21.09
CA TRP A 58 13.88 -18.46 20.14
C TRP A 58 13.57 -16.96 20.19
N VAL A 59 13.68 -16.30 21.36
CA VAL A 59 13.53 -14.84 21.48
C VAL A 59 14.57 -14.10 20.65
N SER A 60 15.84 -14.47 20.78
CA SER A 60 16.92 -13.84 19.97
C SER A 60 16.69 -14.04 18.47
N THR A 61 16.14 -15.20 18.09
CA THR A 61 15.78 -15.48 16.70
C THR A 61 14.59 -14.66 16.24
N LEU A 62 13.56 -14.51 17.08
CA LEU A 62 12.38 -13.70 16.83
C LEU A 62 12.76 -12.23 16.59
N GLU A 63 13.54 -11.63 17.50
CA GLU A 63 13.99 -10.24 17.38
C GLU A 63 14.80 -9.99 16.10
N ARG A 64 15.69 -10.93 15.74
CA ARG A 64 16.44 -10.86 14.48
C ARG A 64 15.55 -11.01 13.25
N LYS A 65 14.57 -11.92 13.28
CA LYS A 65 13.62 -12.12 12.18
C LYS A 65 12.71 -10.89 12.00
N GLU A 66 12.41 -10.15 13.07
CA GLU A 66 11.61 -8.92 12.96
C GLU A 66 12.31 -7.91 12.04
N LEU A 67 13.63 -7.77 12.20
CA LEU A 67 14.44 -6.86 11.42
C LEU A 67 14.39 -7.16 9.92
N THR A 68 14.35 -8.44 9.56
CA THR A 68 14.30 -8.92 8.17
C THR A 68 12.88 -9.13 7.64
N GLY A 69 11.84 -8.91 8.46
CA GLY A 69 10.45 -9.15 8.09
C GLY A 69 10.06 -10.64 8.04
N GLY A 70 10.88 -11.54 8.59
CA GLY A 70 10.65 -12.99 8.60
C GLY A 70 9.74 -13.49 9.73
N VAL A 71 9.02 -12.60 10.42
CA VAL A 71 8.11 -12.94 11.53
C VAL A 71 6.68 -12.93 11.02
N THR A 72 5.91 -13.94 11.42
CA THR A 72 4.48 -13.99 11.07
C THR A 72 3.69 -12.94 11.84
N ILE A 73 2.59 -12.45 11.27
CA ILE A 73 1.65 -11.55 11.95
C ILE A 73 1.16 -12.16 13.28
N LYS A 74 0.89 -13.48 13.29
CA LYS A 74 0.48 -14.21 14.50
C LYS A 74 1.54 -14.10 15.59
N THR A 75 2.80 -14.32 15.23
CA THR A 75 3.91 -14.25 16.16
C THR A 75 4.13 -12.83 16.69
N MET A 76 4.04 -11.80 15.84
CA MET A 76 4.13 -10.40 16.28
C MET A 76 3.03 -10.05 17.29
N ARG A 77 1.81 -10.55 17.06
CA ARG A 77 0.69 -10.34 17.99
C ARG A 77 0.94 -10.99 19.34
N GLN A 78 1.33 -12.27 19.36
CA GLN A 78 1.66 -12.98 20.60
C GLN A 78 2.80 -12.30 21.36
N ALA A 79 3.83 -11.86 20.64
CA ALA A 79 4.97 -11.15 21.21
C ALA A 79 4.57 -9.82 21.87
N ALA A 80 3.68 -9.06 21.22
CA ALA A 80 3.14 -7.83 21.77
C ALA A 80 2.28 -8.11 23.02
N GLU A 81 1.36 -9.08 22.97
CA GLU A 81 0.50 -9.46 24.10
C GLU A 81 1.33 -9.86 25.33
N ALA A 82 2.42 -10.62 25.14
CA ALA A 82 3.31 -10.99 26.24
C ALA A 82 3.99 -9.78 26.90
N MET A 83 4.11 -8.64 26.22
CA MET A 83 4.65 -7.38 26.74
C MET A 83 3.55 -6.36 27.09
N ASP A 84 2.29 -6.80 27.21
CA ASP A 84 1.13 -5.92 27.45
C ASP A 84 0.97 -4.82 26.37
N CYS A 85 1.26 -5.19 25.13
CA CYS A 85 1.21 -4.30 23.97
C CYS A 85 0.19 -4.81 22.94
N VAL A 86 -0.37 -3.89 22.15
CA VAL A 86 -1.20 -4.23 20.99
C VAL A 86 -0.37 -4.17 19.72
N PHE A 87 -0.35 -5.27 18.96
CA PHE A 87 0.24 -5.26 17.61
C PHE A 87 -0.76 -4.69 16.60
N VAL A 88 -0.42 -3.54 16.02
CA VAL A 88 -1.21 -2.88 14.97
C VAL A 88 -0.58 -3.17 13.60
N TYR A 89 -1.29 -3.89 12.73
CA TYR A 89 -0.88 -4.15 11.35
C TYR A 89 -1.71 -3.29 10.39
N ALA A 90 -1.07 -2.38 9.68
CA ALA A 90 -1.73 -1.42 8.80
C ALA A 90 -1.01 -1.29 7.46
N LEU A 91 -1.78 -1.03 6.39
CA LEU A 91 -1.28 -0.66 5.08
C LEU A 91 -1.55 0.83 4.87
N LEU A 92 -0.49 1.64 4.78
CA LEU A 92 -0.60 3.07 4.54
C LEU A 92 -0.18 3.41 3.11
N PRO A 93 -1.02 4.12 2.32
CA PRO A 93 -0.63 4.59 1.01
C PRO A 93 0.46 5.66 1.15
N ARG A 94 1.42 5.67 0.20
CA ARG A 94 2.49 6.68 0.17
C ARG A 94 1.93 8.10 0.02
N THR A 95 0.86 8.25 -0.77
CA THR A 95 0.12 9.51 -0.98
C THR A 95 -1.35 9.34 -0.59
N THR A 96 -2.19 8.88 -1.53
CA THR A 96 -3.61 8.52 -1.37
C THR A 96 -3.97 7.39 -2.34
N LEU A 97 -5.05 6.65 -2.07
CA LEU A 97 -5.59 5.63 -2.98
C LEU A 97 -6.08 6.28 -4.28
N LEU A 98 -6.74 7.44 -4.18
CA LEU A 98 -7.21 8.19 -5.35
C LEU A 98 -6.05 8.63 -6.25
N ALA A 99 -4.94 9.13 -5.68
CA ALA A 99 -3.77 9.48 -6.47
C ALA A 99 -3.16 8.25 -7.17
N THR A 100 -3.17 7.10 -6.52
CA THR A 100 -2.71 5.84 -7.10
C THR A 100 -3.59 5.41 -8.28
N LEU A 101 -4.92 5.51 -8.13
CA LEU A 101 -5.88 5.25 -9.20
C LEU A 101 -5.73 6.22 -10.37
N ARG A 102 -5.60 7.52 -10.10
CA ARG A 102 -5.41 8.54 -11.12
C ARG A 102 -4.15 8.29 -11.94
N LYS A 103 -3.04 7.94 -11.27
CA LYS A 103 -1.80 7.58 -11.95
C LYS A 103 -1.99 6.37 -12.89
N ARG A 104 -2.71 5.34 -12.45
CA ARG A 104 -3.03 4.16 -13.28
C ARG A 104 -3.93 4.52 -14.45
N ALA A 105 -4.95 5.34 -14.23
CA ALA A 105 -5.84 5.83 -15.28
C ALA A 105 -5.09 6.66 -16.33
N GLU A 106 -4.20 7.56 -15.91
CA GLU A 106 -3.36 8.35 -16.81
C GLU A 106 -2.44 7.47 -17.66
N MET A 107 -1.82 6.44 -17.09
CA MET A 107 -0.98 5.51 -17.83
C MET A 107 -1.79 4.71 -18.87
N LEU A 108 -2.95 4.18 -18.49
CA LEU A 108 -3.82 3.42 -19.39
C LEU A 108 -4.40 4.30 -20.50
N ALA A 109 -4.86 5.51 -20.17
CA ALA A 109 -5.41 6.46 -21.13
C ALA A 109 -4.36 6.88 -22.18
N ARG A 110 -3.14 7.22 -21.74
CA ARG A 110 -2.03 7.53 -22.65
C ARG A 110 -1.73 6.37 -23.59
N LYS A 111 -1.72 5.14 -23.06
CA LYS A 111 -1.49 3.94 -23.88
C LYS A 111 -2.58 3.74 -24.95
N ARG A 112 -3.86 3.89 -24.57
CA ARG A 112 -4.98 3.83 -25.52
C ARG A 112 -4.85 4.89 -26.60
N MET A 113 -4.52 6.12 -26.20
CA MET A 113 -4.35 7.23 -27.14
C MET A 113 -3.19 7.02 -28.11
N VAL A 114 -2.06 6.44 -27.68
CA VAL A 114 -0.96 6.11 -28.62
C VAL A 114 -1.46 5.15 -29.70
N ASN A 115 -2.14 4.08 -29.33
CA ASN A 115 -2.68 3.11 -30.29
C ASN A 115 -3.67 3.78 -31.28
N VAL A 116 -4.58 4.60 -30.75
CA VAL A 116 -5.56 5.34 -31.57
C VAL A 116 -4.86 6.36 -32.47
N SER A 117 -3.86 7.09 -31.98
CA SER A 117 -3.12 8.08 -32.76
C SER A 117 -2.35 7.45 -33.92
N HIS A 118 -1.82 6.24 -33.74
CA HIS A 118 -1.18 5.48 -34.82
C HIS A 118 -2.18 5.13 -35.93
N THR A 119 -3.41 4.75 -35.57
CA THR A 119 -4.49 4.51 -36.54
C THR A 119 -4.95 5.80 -37.21
N MET A 120 -5.16 6.88 -36.44
CA MET A 120 -5.60 8.18 -36.96
C MET A 120 -4.57 8.82 -37.91
N LEU A 121 -3.27 8.57 -37.68
CA LEU A 121 -2.20 9.01 -38.57
C LEU A 121 -2.27 8.30 -39.94
N LEU A 122 -2.61 7.02 -39.96
CA LEU A 122 -2.83 6.25 -41.20
C LEU A 122 -4.09 6.72 -41.96
N GLU A 123 -5.06 7.29 -41.24
CA GLU A 123 -6.32 7.81 -41.79
C GLU A 123 -6.27 9.32 -42.13
N GLY A 124 -5.14 9.99 -41.86
CA GLY A 124 -4.96 11.43 -42.14
C GLY A 124 -5.72 12.37 -41.20
N GLN A 125 -6.14 11.91 -40.01
CA GLN A 125 -6.98 12.64 -39.07
C GLN A 125 -6.20 13.05 -37.80
N GLN A 126 -5.17 13.89 -37.91
CA GLN A 126 -4.42 14.33 -36.72
C GLN A 126 -5.19 15.38 -35.91
N LEU A 127 -5.28 15.16 -34.59
CA LEU A 127 -5.82 16.13 -33.63
C LEU A 127 -4.76 17.15 -33.21
N SER A 128 -5.19 18.38 -32.92
CA SER A 128 -4.33 19.40 -32.30
C SER A 128 -3.90 18.99 -30.88
N GLU A 129 -2.80 19.55 -30.37
CA GLU A 129 -2.31 19.28 -29.00
C GLU A 129 -3.37 19.58 -27.92
N LEU A 130 -4.16 20.64 -28.12
CA LEU A 130 -5.25 21.02 -27.22
C LEU A 130 -6.38 19.99 -27.20
N GLU A 131 -6.69 19.38 -28.35
CA GLU A 131 -7.71 18.33 -28.45
C GLU A 131 -7.22 17.02 -27.85
N GLN A 132 -5.94 16.68 -28.06
CA GLN A 132 -5.33 15.50 -27.44
C GLN A 132 -5.34 15.60 -25.91
N THR A 133 -4.97 16.74 -25.34
CA THR A 133 -5.00 16.94 -23.88
C THR A 133 -6.40 16.85 -23.30
N LYS A 134 -7.41 17.41 -23.98
CA LYS A 134 -8.82 17.26 -23.57
C LYS A 134 -9.31 15.83 -23.66
N ALA A 135 -8.99 15.12 -24.75
CA ALA A 135 -9.34 13.71 -24.92
C ALA A 135 -8.71 12.84 -23.83
N LEU A 136 -7.44 13.09 -23.50
CA LEU A 136 -6.74 12.41 -22.41
C LEU A 136 -7.44 12.62 -21.06
N ALA A 137 -7.75 13.88 -20.73
CA ALA A 137 -8.42 14.20 -19.47
C ALA A 137 -9.79 13.53 -19.37
N SER A 138 -10.59 13.55 -20.45
CA SER A 138 -11.90 12.89 -20.51
C SER A 138 -11.80 11.38 -20.32
N GLU A 139 -10.82 10.73 -20.97
CA GLU A 139 -10.59 9.29 -20.83
C GLU A 139 -10.16 8.92 -19.39
N VAL A 140 -9.29 9.73 -18.78
CA VAL A 140 -8.89 9.54 -17.37
C VAL A 140 -10.09 9.62 -16.44
N GLU A 141 -10.97 10.62 -16.60
CA GLU A 141 -12.17 10.75 -15.76
C GLU A 141 -13.17 9.61 -16.00
N ALA A 142 -13.30 9.12 -17.24
CA ALA A 142 -14.11 7.93 -17.53
C ALA A 142 -13.56 6.68 -16.82
N LEU A 143 -12.24 6.45 -16.92
CA LEU A 143 -11.55 5.35 -16.25
C LEU A 143 -11.66 5.43 -14.73
N LEU A 144 -11.54 6.62 -14.15
CA LEU A 144 -11.72 6.85 -12.72
C LEU A 144 -13.16 6.56 -12.30
N ARG A 145 -14.16 6.97 -13.07
CA ARG A 145 -15.57 6.71 -12.78
C ARG A 145 -15.89 5.22 -12.80
N ASP A 146 -15.46 4.51 -13.84
CA ASP A 146 -15.89 3.14 -14.09
C ASP A 146 -15.01 2.11 -13.34
N MET A 147 -13.77 2.50 -13.02
CA MET A 147 -12.73 1.66 -12.39
C MET A 147 -12.67 0.25 -13.00
N PRO A 148 -12.38 0.13 -14.31
CA PRO A 148 -12.25 -1.16 -14.96
C PRO A 148 -11.05 -1.94 -14.39
N LYS A 149 -11.09 -3.27 -14.48
CA LYS A 149 -9.99 -4.13 -14.03
C LYS A 149 -8.69 -3.86 -14.80
N GLU A 150 -8.82 -3.47 -16.06
CA GLU A 150 -7.75 -3.05 -16.99
C GLU A 150 -6.82 -1.99 -16.43
N LEU A 151 -7.26 -1.17 -15.44
CA LEU A 151 -6.39 -0.26 -14.71
C LEU A 151 -5.20 -0.97 -14.05
N TRP A 152 -5.30 -2.27 -13.82
CA TRP A 152 -4.34 -3.11 -13.13
C TRP A 152 -3.81 -4.26 -13.97
N ASP A 153 -4.27 -4.40 -15.21
CA ASP A 153 -3.75 -5.42 -16.11
C ASP A 153 -2.36 -5.00 -16.56
N ASN A 154 -1.36 -5.83 -16.26
CA ASN A 154 0.01 -5.61 -16.68
C ASN A 154 0.09 -5.82 -18.19
N HIS A 155 0.05 -4.73 -18.94
CA HIS A 155 0.76 -4.64 -20.21
C HIS A 155 1.80 -3.51 -20.09
N ASP A 156 2.46 -3.44 -18.94
CA ASP A 156 3.72 -2.73 -18.80
C ASP A 156 4.71 -3.52 -19.67
N GLY A 157 5.06 -2.97 -20.83
CA GLY A 157 5.88 -3.64 -21.83
C GLY A 157 7.20 -4.12 -21.23
N THR A 158 7.40 -5.44 -21.25
CA THR A 158 8.66 -6.01 -21.74
C THR A 158 8.71 -5.87 -23.25
#